data_AF-A0A0F2JF52-F1
#
_entry.id   AF-A0A0F2JF52-F1
#
_cell.length_a   1.000
_cell.length_b   1.000
_cell.length_c   1.000
_cell.angle_alpha   90.00
_cell.angle_beta   90.00
_cell.angle_gamma   90.00
#
_symmetry.space_group_name_H-M   'P 1'
#
loop_
_entity.id
_entity.type
_entity.pdbx_description
1 polymer ?
#
loop_
_entity_poly.entity_id
_entity_poly.type
_entity_poly.pdbx_seq_one_letter_code
_entity_poly.pdbx_strand_id
1 'polypeptide(L)' 'MAKEQATWQKAIAVGSTISTSLAGLVGGGFFLGRYIDSRWGTEPWFTILLMLLGLILGGSYLVVTLKRLGAADDKK' A
#
# COMPACT_ATOMS: atom_id res chain seq x y z
N MET A 1 -27.88 -14.82 0.56
CA MET A 1 -27.72 -13.85 -0.54
C MET A 1 -27.32 -12.44 -0.06
N ALA A 2 -28.02 -11.78 0.87
CA ALA A 2 -27.65 -10.43 1.34
C ALA A 2 -26.30 -10.33 2.11
N LYS A 3 -25.91 -11.39 2.86
CA LYS A 3 -24.64 -11.43 3.60
C LYS A 3 -23.39 -11.49 2.70
N GLU A 4 -23.45 -12.23 1.59
CA GLU A 4 -22.37 -12.28 0.60
C GLU A 4 -22.22 -10.95 -0.14
N GLN A 5 -23.33 -10.25 -0.39
CA GLN A 5 -23.30 -8.96 -1.06
C GLN A 5 -22.52 -7.91 -0.26
N ALA A 6 -22.71 -7.88 1.06
CA ALA A 6 -21.95 -7.00 1.95
C ALA A 6 -20.45 -7.33 2.00
N THR A 7 -20.05 -8.58 1.76
CA THR A 7 -18.65 -9.04 1.81
C THR A 7 -17.86 -8.61 0.57
N TRP A 8 -18.40 -8.75 -0.65
CA TRP A 8 -17.70 -8.31 -1.86
C TRP A 8 -17.61 -6.78 -1.96
N GLN A 9 -18.65 -6.06 -1.54
CA GLN A 9 -18.62 -4.60 -1.47
C GLN A 9 -17.57 -4.11 -0.48
N LYS A 10 -17.45 -4.76 0.69
CA LYS A 10 -16.36 -4.49 1.64
C LYS A 10 -14.99 -4.83 1.04
N ALA A 11 -14.86 -5.93 0.32
CA ALA A 11 -13.60 -6.31 -0.32
C ALA A 11 -13.15 -5.27 -1.37
N ILE A 12 -14.08 -4.76 -2.18
CA ILE A 12 -13.79 -3.69 -3.14
C ILE A 12 -13.44 -2.38 -2.42
N ALA A 13 -14.22 -1.97 -1.41
CA ALA A 13 -13.94 -0.74 -0.67
C ALA A 13 -12.56 -0.77 0.01
N VAL A 14 -12.20 -1.92 0.60
CA VAL A 14 -10.88 -2.14 1.20
C VAL A 14 -9.81 -2.16 0.11
N GLY A 15 -9.99 -2.91 -0.97
CA GLY A 15 -9.02 -2.97 -2.08
C GLY A 15 -8.73 -1.61 -2.70
N SER A 16 -9.77 -0.80 -2.95
CA SER A 16 -9.62 0.58 -3.47
C SER A 16 -8.88 1.46 -2.48
N THR A 17 -9.23 1.42 -1.19
CA THR A 17 -8.55 2.23 -0.15
C THR A 17 -7.07 1.87 -0.04
N ILE A 18 -6.74 0.59 -0.14
CA ILE A 18 -5.35 0.10 -0.10
C ILE A 18 -4.58 0.57 -1.32
N SER A 19 -5.17 0.41 -2.50
CA SER A 19 -4.56 0.82 -3.76
C SER A 19 -4.30 2.33 -3.79
N THR A 20 -5.26 3.15 -3.34
CA THR A 20 -5.11 4.60 -3.25
C THR A 20 -4.07 5.00 -2.20
N SER A 21 -4.06 4.36 -1.03
CA SER A 21 -3.08 4.63 0.02
C SER A 21 -1.66 4.23 -0.41
N LEU A 22 -1.53 3.10 -1.11
CA LEU A 22 -0.28 2.62 -1.68
C LEU A 22 0.25 3.58 -2.74
N ALA A 23 -0.60 3.99 -3.68
CA ALA A 23 -0.24 4.94 -4.73
C ALA A 23 0.17 6.30 -4.13
N GLY A 24 -0.55 6.77 -3.11
CA GLY A 24 -0.22 8.01 -2.39
C GLY A 24 1.11 7.92 -1.63
N LEU A 25 1.37 6.82 -0.93
CA LEU A 25 2.62 6.61 -0.19
C LEU A 25 3.82 6.43 -1.12
N VAL A 26 3.69 5.63 -2.18
CA VAL A 26 4.77 5.37 -3.14
C VAL A 26 5.03 6.59 -4.01
N GLY A 27 3.98 7.21 -4.57
CA GLY A 27 4.09 8.42 -5.37
C GLY A 27 4.57 9.63 -4.55
N GLY A 28 4.05 9.78 -3.33
CA GLY A 28 4.48 10.80 -2.39
C GLY A 28 5.93 10.61 -1.95
N GLY A 29 6.34 9.39 -1.64
CA GLY A 29 7.72 9.05 -1.28
C GLY A 29 8.70 9.25 -2.43
N PHE A 30 8.29 8.96 -3.67
CA PHE A 30 9.08 9.24 -4.87
C PHE A 30 9.28 10.75 -5.07
N PHE A 31 8.21 11.54 -5.00
CA PHE A 31 8.29 12.99 -5.22
C PHE A 31 9.07 13.69 -4.10
N LEU A 32 8.84 13.29 -2.85
CA LEU A 32 9.54 13.83 -1.68
C LEU A 32 11.02 13.40 -1.67
N GLY A 33 11.32 12.15 -2.02
CA GLY A 33 12.68 11.64 -2.15
C GLY A 33 13.45 12.37 -3.25
N ARG A 34 12.83 12.59 -4.41
CA ARG A 34 13.41 13.36 -5.51
C ARG A 34 13.66 14.82 -5.15
N TYR A 35 12.76 15.45 -4.39
CA TYR A 35 12.93 16.83 -3.91
C TYR A 35 14.10 16.94 -2.92
N ILE A 36 14.26 15.97 -2.03
CA ILE A 36 15.37 15.93 -1.05
C ILE A 36 16.70 15.60 -1.76
N ASP A 37 16.73 14.62 -2.67
CA ASP A 37 17.93 14.26 -3.45
C ASP A 37 18.42 15.45 -4.29
N SER A 38 17.51 16.20 -4.92
CA SER A 38 17.86 17.41 -5.69
C SER A 38 18.46 18.52 -4.83
N ARG A 39 18.11 18.60 -3.53
CA ARG A 39 18.66 19.61 -2.63
C ARG A 39 20.00 19.22 -2.00
N TRP A 40 20.29 17.93 -1.90
CA TRP A 40 21.54 17.43 -1.31
C TRP A 40 22.56 16.94 -2.34
N GLY A 41 22.20 16.84 -3.62
CA GLY A 41 23.12 16.41 -4.67
C GLY A 41 23.52 14.92 -4.57
N THR A 42 22.79 14.13 -3.80
CA THR A 42 23.01 12.68 -3.56
C THR A 42 22.22 11.80 -4.53
N GLU A 43 21.93 12.30 -5.73
CA GLU A 43 21.15 11.54 -6.71
C GLU A 43 21.83 10.18 -7.00
N PRO A 44 21.15 9.02 -6.80
CA PRO A 44 19.73 8.81 -6.44
C PRO A 44 19.54 7.93 -5.18
N TRP A 45 20.33 8.12 -4.11
CA TRP A 45 20.31 7.21 -2.95
C TRP A 45 19.05 7.35 -2.10
N PHE A 46 18.58 8.57 -1.83
CA PHE A 46 17.41 8.78 -0.97
C PHE A 46 16.12 8.33 -1.66
N THR A 47 16.02 8.58 -2.97
CA THR A 47 14.89 8.13 -3.79
C THR A 47 14.78 6.60 -3.79
N ILE A 48 15.91 5.88 -3.93
CA ILE A 48 15.93 4.40 -3.87
C ILE A 48 15.51 3.91 -2.49
N LEU A 49 16.01 4.53 -1.41
CA LEU A 49 15.68 4.15 -0.04
C LEU A 49 14.18 4.34 0.26
N LEU A 50 13.61 5.48 -0.15
CA LEU A 50 12.19 5.80 0.02
C LEU A 50 11.29 4.90 -0.83
N MET A 51 11.67 4.61 -2.07
CA MET A 51 10.93 3.65 -2.91
C MET A 51 10.96 2.23 -2.32
N LEU A 52 12.11 1.76 -1.85
CA LEU A 52 12.24 0.46 -1.20
C LEU A 52 11.38 0.38 0.06
N LEU A 53 11.41 1.41 0.91
CA LEU A 53 10.55 1.48 2.10
C LEU A 53 9.07 1.48 1.71
N GLY A 54 8.66 2.28 0.72
CA GLY A 54 7.29 2.32 0.22
C GLY A 54 6.82 0.97 -0.32
N LEU A 55 7.69 0.25 -1.04
CA LEU A 55 7.41 -1.08 -1.57
C LEU A 55 7.27 -2.11 -0.46
N ILE A 56 8.17 -2.11 0.53
CA ILE A 56 8.13 -3.05 1.67
C ILE A 56 6.90 -2.81 2.52
N LEU A 57 6.60 -1.55 2.86
CA LEU A 57 5.40 -1.20 3.64
C LEU A 57 4.13 -1.57 2.87
N GLY A 58 4.09 -1.23 1.59
CA GLY A 58 2.97 -1.53 0.71
C GLY A 58 2.68 -3.02 0.56
N GLY A 59 3.73 -3.80 0.26
CA GLY A 59 3.65 -5.25 0.17
C GLY A 59 3.23 -5.89 1.50
N SER A 60 3.81 -5.44 2.62
CA SER A 60 3.45 -5.92 3.96
C SER A 60 1.98 -5.62 4.29
N TYR A 61 1.51 -4.42 3.96
CA TYR A 61 0.11 -4.03 4.17
C TYR A 61 -0.85 -4.91 3.37
N LEU A 62 -0.51 -5.19 2.10
CA LEU A 62 -1.31 -6.03 1.22
C LEU A 62 -1.34 -7.49 1.73
N VAL A 63 -0.22 -8.04 2.16
CA VAL A 63 -0.13 -9.38 2.77
C VAL A 63 -0.92 -9.46 4.08
N VAL A 64 -0.82 -8.45 4.96
CA VAL A 64 -1.57 -8.41 6.22
C VAL A 64 -3.07 -8.30 5.96
N THR A 65 -3.48 -7.51 4.97
CA THR A 65 -4.88 -7.38 4.59
C THR A 65 -5.41 -8.69 4.01
N LEU A 66 -4.69 -9.33 3.10
CA LEU A 66 -5.04 -10.63 2.55
C LEU A 66 -5.11 -11.70 3.64
N LYS A 67 -4.15 -11.72 4.59
CA LYS A 67 -4.22 -12.62 5.74
C LYS A 67 -5.43 -12.35 6.63
N ARG A 68 -5.79 -11.09 6.88
CA ARG A 68 -6.98 -10.74 7.67
C ARG A 68 -8.28 -11.10 6.95
N LEU A 69 -8.33 -10.96 5.63
CA LEU A 69 -9.47 -11.34 4.80
C LEU A 69 -9.61 -12.88 4.73
N GLY A 70 -8.52 -13.60 4.48
CA GLY A 70 -8.50 -15.07 4.44
C GLY A 70 -8.74 -15.71 5.81
N ALA A 71 -8.14 -15.19 6.88
CA ALA A 71 -8.36 -15.67 8.24
C ALA A 71 -9.78 -15.35 8.78
N ALA A 72 -10.49 -14.41 8.16
CA ALA A 72 -11.90 -14.16 8.48
C ALA A 72 -12.86 -15.16 7.80
N ASP A 73 -12.39 -15.88 6.76
CA ASP A 73 -13.21 -16.85 6.02
C ASP A 73 -13.05 -18.30 6.56
N ASP A 74 -12.01 -18.57 7.36
CA ASP A 74 -11.77 -19.87 8.04
C ASP A 74 -12.63 -20.07 9.32
N LYS A 75 -13.52 -19.12 9.64
CA LYS A 75 -14.59 -19.32 10.62
C LYS A 75 -15.93 -19.57 9.92
N LYS A 76 -16.07 -20.73 9.29
CA LYS A 76 -17.39 -21.31 8.98
C LYS A 76 -17.43 -22.79 9.32
#